data_AF-A0AAW9DA56-F1
#
_entry.id   AF-A0AAW9DA56-F1
#
_cell.length_a   1.000
_cell.length_b   1.000
_cell.length_c   1.000
_cell.angle_alpha   90.00
_cell.angle_beta   90.00
_cell.angle_gamma   90.00
#
_symmetry.space_group_name_H-M   'P 1'
#
loop_
_entity.id
_entity.type
_entity.pdbx_description
1 polymer ?
#
loop_
_entity_poly.entity_id
_entity_poly.type
_entity_poly.pdbx_seq_one_letter_code
_entity_poly.pdbx_strand_id
1 'polypeptide(L)'
;MANSTVRTDRIGAKNSSISYDIGDFLVQEDGVVKTTANNEDLTIQNTLKLEGVTLQEIYSQINSQINSQFDSAIKLITKSDTQAISNNFIVAVTKDEEIRVKGQNTYFLNGATATNNGYITINNPNKTSKIKEVVVANTNLYVLYEDSNLYVMGKNSYGCLGIGNAVEQYELVHSSSDVKKIVASSSGHHLESNYAFILKNDGTVWATGRNVSGQLGTGDAVDILAWTQVPFLDEVGEISDIFCAGTENAASYILTIDGKLLSCGYNGLGALGFNDTTNRNTFQIIPALLNTKITKFVVASGFNSVNYTISCLALSENGQLFAWGSNGFGQLGTNDTTQKNNPVLVSITLDVDEVVEELYAPTSSYNFFIKTNKNKLFGAGNNAYGQLNQGNTTDSNIFIKVFEDVKSIYITSCLSYGYLIGLYIITNDNKLFVCGYNVSGVLGKNKITNISTAEQVEFEHIAKIKQIVSGGLNTPFVCILQEDGKVFACGNNASGQINMPVSTTVNRLTRIF
;
A
#
# COMPACT_ATOMS: atom_id res chain seq x y z
N MET A 1 -34.82 23.28 18.89
CA MET A 1 -35.54 24.02 17.84
C MET A 1 -34.86 25.36 17.63
N ALA A 2 -34.20 25.54 16.49
CA ALA A 2 -34.28 26.75 15.68
C ALA A 2 -33.97 26.29 14.25
N ASN A 3 -34.96 26.38 13.37
CA ASN A 3 -34.82 26.02 11.97
C ASN A 3 -33.79 26.95 11.32
N SER A 4 -32.58 26.45 11.05
CA SER A 4 -31.63 27.15 10.20
C SER A 4 -32.06 26.94 8.76
N THR A 5 -32.80 27.91 8.21
CA THR A 5 -33.04 27.97 6.76
C THR A 5 -31.71 28.32 6.11
N VAL A 6 -30.99 27.32 5.58
CA VAL A 6 -29.89 27.58 4.65
C VAL A 6 -30.52 28.13 3.38
N ARG A 7 -30.46 29.46 3.18
CA ARG A 7 -30.76 30.07 1.89
C ARG A 7 -29.48 30.05 1.07
N THR A 8 -29.33 29.06 0.19
CA THR A 8 -28.39 29.17 -0.92
C THR A 8 -29.03 30.05 -1.99
N ASP A 9 -28.17 30.82 -2.67
CA ASP A 9 -28.42 31.49 -3.95
C ASP A 9 -29.24 32.79 -3.90
N ARG A 10 -28.51 33.92 -3.91
CA ARG A 10 -29.02 35.19 -4.45
C ARG A 10 -28.25 35.50 -5.73
N ILE A 11 -28.98 35.67 -6.83
CA ILE A 11 -28.43 36.16 -8.10
C ILE A 11 -28.56 37.69 -8.12
N GLY A 12 -27.45 38.39 -8.32
CA GLY A 12 -27.40 39.86 -8.33
C GLY A 12 -26.91 40.38 -9.69
N ALA A 13 -27.35 41.58 -10.06
CA ALA A 13 -26.80 42.27 -11.22
C ALA A 13 -25.32 42.58 -10.96
N LYS A 14 -24.49 42.44 -11.99
CA LYS A 14 -23.02 42.52 -11.87
C LYS A 14 -22.50 43.79 -11.16
N ASN A 15 -23.30 44.86 -11.13
CA ASN A 15 -22.99 46.18 -10.55
C ASN A 15 -24.16 46.85 -9.77
N SER A 16 -25.13 46.12 -9.21
CA SER A 16 -26.20 46.74 -8.39
C SER A 16 -26.55 45.93 -7.13
N SER A 17 -27.09 46.60 -6.11
CA SER A 17 -27.53 46.00 -4.84
C SER A 17 -28.95 45.40 -4.91
N ILE A 18 -29.47 45.18 -6.11
CA ILE A 18 -30.84 44.70 -6.36
C ILE A 18 -30.80 43.17 -6.51
N SER A 19 -31.64 42.46 -5.77
CA SER A 19 -31.81 41.01 -5.83
C SER A 19 -33.14 40.63 -6.50
N TYR A 20 -33.14 39.59 -7.32
CA TYR A 20 -34.33 39.08 -8.01
C TYR A 20 -34.77 37.72 -7.44
N ASP A 21 -36.07 37.47 -7.37
CA ASP A 21 -36.64 36.20 -6.88
C ASP A 21 -36.47 35.06 -7.89
N ILE A 22 -36.46 33.81 -7.40
CA ILE A 22 -36.01 32.59 -8.09
C ILE A 22 -36.81 32.24 -9.38
N GLY A 23 -37.89 32.97 -9.69
CA GLY A 23 -38.78 32.69 -10.82
C GLY A 23 -38.49 33.42 -12.14
N ASP A 24 -37.66 34.47 -12.17
CA ASP A 24 -37.65 35.46 -13.28
C ASP A 24 -36.38 35.46 -14.15
N PHE A 25 -35.90 34.31 -14.62
CA PHE A 25 -34.67 34.24 -15.45
C PHE A 25 -34.82 33.41 -16.73
N LEU A 26 -34.00 33.74 -17.73
CA LEU A 26 -33.82 32.96 -18.95
C LEU A 26 -32.36 32.48 -19.04
N VAL A 27 -32.16 31.21 -19.39
CA VAL A 27 -30.84 30.62 -19.65
C VAL A 27 -30.71 30.41 -21.15
N GLN A 28 -29.69 31.00 -21.78
CA GLN A 28 -29.45 30.85 -23.23
C GLN A 28 -28.52 29.66 -23.53
N GLU A 29 -28.47 29.23 -24.81
CA GLU A 29 -27.68 28.07 -25.26
C GLU A 29 -26.18 28.18 -24.98
N ASP A 30 -25.65 29.40 -24.80
CA ASP A 30 -24.26 29.67 -24.42
C ASP A 30 -23.99 29.56 -22.90
N GLY A 31 -25.03 29.27 -22.10
CA GLY A 31 -24.94 29.08 -20.65
C GLY A 31 -24.99 30.37 -19.82
N VAL A 32 -25.20 31.54 -20.43
CA VAL A 32 -25.31 32.81 -19.71
C VAL A 32 -26.74 33.02 -19.18
N VAL A 33 -26.87 33.41 -17.91
CA VAL A 33 -28.15 33.68 -17.25
C VAL A 33 -28.44 35.18 -17.30
N LYS A 34 -29.62 35.55 -17.81
CA LYS A 34 -30.05 36.95 -17.94
C LYS A 34 -31.44 37.19 -17.34
N THR A 35 -31.74 38.45 -17.04
CA THR A 35 -33.08 38.87 -16.59
C THR A 35 -34.10 38.84 -17.73
N THR A 36 -35.35 38.48 -17.44
CA THR A 36 -36.44 38.46 -18.44
C THR A 36 -36.94 39.86 -18.82
N ALA A 37 -36.78 40.86 -17.95
CA ALA A 37 -37.30 42.21 -18.15
C ALA A 37 -36.37 43.16 -18.94
N ASN A 38 -35.04 42.97 -18.85
CA ASN A 38 -34.04 43.90 -19.42
C ASN A 38 -32.81 43.23 -20.05
N ASN A 39 -32.74 41.88 -20.07
CA ASN A 39 -31.70 41.09 -20.75
C ASN A 39 -30.25 41.39 -20.29
N GLU A 40 -30.08 41.75 -19.02
CA GLU A 40 -28.76 42.01 -18.41
C GLU A 40 -28.09 40.73 -17.93
N ASP A 41 -26.76 40.66 -18.04
CA ASP A 41 -25.95 39.53 -17.57
C ASP A 41 -25.93 39.45 -16.04
N LEU A 42 -26.25 38.28 -15.50
CA LEU A 42 -26.23 38.01 -14.06
C LEU A 42 -25.01 37.17 -13.68
N THR A 43 -24.41 37.44 -12.51
CA THR A 43 -23.28 36.67 -11.97
C THR A 43 -23.61 36.07 -10.61
N ILE A 44 -23.25 34.81 -10.40
CA ILE A 44 -23.38 34.13 -9.10
C ILE A 44 -22.22 34.60 -8.21
N GLN A 45 -22.52 35.38 -7.18
CA GLN A 45 -21.54 35.76 -6.17
C GLN A 45 -21.61 34.80 -4.97
N ASN A 46 -20.71 33.82 -4.92
CA ASN A 46 -20.55 32.97 -3.74
C ASN A 46 -19.79 33.75 -2.66
N THR A 47 -20.52 34.38 -1.73
CA THR A 47 -19.92 34.94 -0.51
C THR A 47 -20.56 34.30 0.71
N LEU A 48 -19.95 33.22 1.22
CA LEU A 48 -20.29 32.68 2.54
C LEU A 48 -19.71 33.62 3.61
N LYS A 49 -20.54 34.47 4.21
CA LYS A 49 -20.23 35.20 5.45
C LYS A 49 -21.16 34.70 6.55
N LEU A 50 -20.61 33.91 7.47
CA LEU A 50 -21.22 33.60 8.77
C LEU A 50 -20.55 34.51 9.80
N GLU A 51 -21.28 35.52 10.28
CA GLU A 51 -21.00 36.33 11.48
C GLU A 51 -19.53 36.80 11.70
N GLY A 52 -18.82 37.14 10.62
CA GLY A 52 -17.45 37.66 10.72
C GLY A 52 -16.37 36.61 10.93
N VAL A 53 -16.71 35.31 10.85
CA VAL A 53 -15.77 34.19 10.91
C VAL A 53 -15.56 33.64 9.50
N THR A 54 -14.30 33.53 9.08
CA THR A 54 -13.93 33.00 7.77
C THR A 54 -14.23 31.50 7.68
N LEU A 55 -14.44 30.97 6.46
CA LEU A 55 -14.58 29.53 6.20
C LEU A 55 -13.42 28.72 6.81
N GLN A 56 -12.20 29.29 6.80
CA GLN A 56 -10.99 28.68 7.33
C GLN A 56 -10.99 28.62 8.87
N GLU A 57 -11.55 29.63 9.55
CA GLU A 57 -11.74 29.64 11.00
C GLU A 57 -12.85 28.68 11.46
N ILE A 58 -13.93 28.57 10.69
CA ILE A 58 -14.98 27.55 10.92
C ILE A 58 -14.42 26.14 10.73
N TYR A 59 -13.65 25.90 9.66
CA TYR A 59 -12.96 24.62 9.47
C TYR A 59 -11.98 24.32 10.59
N SER A 60 -11.29 25.33 11.13
CA SER A 60 -10.34 25.17 12.24
C SER A 60 -11.05 24.89 13.57
N GLN A 61 -12.18 25.54 13.84
CA GLN A 61 -13.00 25.29 15.04
C GLN A 61 -13.67 23.93 15.00
N ILE A 62 -14.28 23.56 13.86
CA ILE A 62 -14.84 22.23 13.63
C ILE A 62 -13.72 21.19 13.71
N ASN A 63 -12.55 21.42 13.11
CA ASN A 63 -11.39 20.54 13.27
C ASN A 63 -10.94 20.46 14.74
N SER A 64 -11.00 21.51 15.55
CA SER A 64 -10.57 21.43 16.96
C SER A 64 -11.52 20.57 17.81
N GLN A 65 -12.83 20.64 17.54
CA GLN A 65 -13.82 19.81 18.22
C GLN A 65 -13.86 18.37 17.68
N ILE A 66 -13.67 18.17 16.38
CA ILE A 66 -13.57 16.85 15.74
C ILE A 66 -12.22 16.19 16.05
N ASN A 67 -11.10 16.89 16.03
CA ASN A 67 -9.77 16.34 16.38
C ASN A 67 -9.68 15.91 17.86
N SER A 68 -10.63 16.31 18.72
CA SER A 68 -10.75 15.75 20.07
C SER A 68 -11.39 14.34 20.08
N GLN A 69 -12.04 13.96 18.97
CA GLN A 69 -12.74 12.70 18.73
C GLN A 69 -12.07 11.82 17.65
N PHE A 70 -11.05 12.34 16.95
CA PHE A 70 -10.30 11.65 15.89
C PHE A 70 -8.78 11.79 16.14
N ASP A 71 -8.00 10.88 15.61
CA ASP A 71 -7.38 9.89 16.47
C ASP A 71 -5.90 9.65 16.14
N SER A 72 -5.01 10.09 17.03
CA SER A 72 -3.55 9.98 16.88
C SER A 72 -3.04 8.52 16.85
N ALA A 73 -3.90 7.53 17.12
CA ALA A 73 -3.57 6.10 17.08
C ALA A 73 -3.89 5.42 15.74
N ILE A 74 -4.52 6.12 14.78
CA ILE A 74 -4.89 5.49 13.50
C ILE A 74 -3.64 4.96 12.78
N LYS A 75 -3.71 3.67 12.40
CA LYS A 75 -2.84 2.98 11.45
C LYS A 75 -3.71 2.59 10.26
N LEU A 76 -3.31 2.95 9.04
CA LEU A 76 -3.93 2.42 7.83
C LEU A 76 -3.20 1.14 7.47
N ILE A 77 -3.86 0.00 7.60
CA ILE A 77 -3.25 -1.26 7.24
C ILE A 77 -3.68 -1.64 5.82
N THR A 78 -2.90 -1.20 4.83
CA THR A 78 -2.68 -1.97 3.59
C THR A 78 -1.18 -2.19 3.29
N LYS A 79 -0.33 -2.04 4.34
CA LYS A 79 1.14 -2.26 4.39
C LYS A 79 1.87 -1.69 3.18
N SER A 80 2.34 -0.45 3.34
CA SER A 80 3.62 0.00 2.81
C SER A 80 4.65 -0.14 3.93
N ASP A 81 5.49 -1.16 3.78
CA ASP A 81 6.96 -1.11 3.91
C ASP A 81 7.42 -2.51 3.50
N THR A 82 7.77 -2.60 2.22
CA THR A 82 8.28 -3.76 1.45
C THR A 82 7.33 -4.87 1.00
N GLN A 83 6.06 -4.99 1.44
CA GLN A 83 5.15 -6.06 0.94
C GLN A 83 3.68 -5.60 0.97
N ALA A 84 3.08 -5.29 -0.19
CA ALA A 84 1.74 -4.69 -0.25
C ALA A 84 0.57 -5.69 -0.46
N ILE A 85 -0.61 -5.17 -0.12
CA ILE A 85 -1.86 -5.89 0.19
C ILE A 85 -2.89 -5.62 -0.92
N SER A 86 -3.70 -6.61 -1.31
CA SER A 86 -4.98 -6.36 -1.99
C SER A 86 -6.15 -6.64 -1.06
N ASN A 87 -7.02 -5.66 -0.87
CA ASN A 87 -8.47 -5.84 -0.75
C ASN A 87 -9.21 -4.53 -1.09
N ASN A 88 -10.45 -4.62 -1.57
CA ASN A 88 -11.35 -3.48 -1.79
C ASN A 88 -11.93 -2.91 -0.47
N PHE A 89 -11.14 -2.88 0.59
CA PHE A 89 -11.52 -2.30 1.87
C PHE A 89 -10.33 -1.65 2.56
N ILE A 90 -10.65 -0.82 3.55
CA ILE A 90 -9.72 -0.06 4.37
C ILE A 90 -9.85 -0.55 5.79
N VAL A 91 -8.73 -0.85 6.47
CA VAL A 91 -8.69 -1.15 7.90
C VAL A 91 -8.02 -0.01 8.63
N ALA A 92 -8.70 0.50 9.66
CA ALA A 92 -8.19 1.50 10.59
C ALA A 92 -8.35 1.00 12.03
N VAL A 93 -7.37 1.29 12.88
CA VAL A 93 -7.45 1.04 14.32
C VAL A 93 -7.66 2.36 15.05
N THR A 94 -8.60 2.46 15.97
CA THR A 94 -8.84 3.69 16.76
C THR A 94 -8.04 3.70 18.07
N LYS A 95 -8.04 4.83 18.79
CA LYS A 95 -7.46 5.06 20.13
C LYS A 95 -8.04 4.15 21.18
N ASP A 96 -9.31 3.84 20.98
CA ASP A 96 -10.09 2.95 21.84
C ASP A 96 -9.89 1.49 21.41
N GLU A 97 -8.90 1.22 20.55
CA GLU A 97 -8.51 -0.09 20.05
C GLU A 97 -9.65 -0.80 19.28
N GLU A 98 -10.55 -0.02 18.65
CA GLU A 98 -11.56 -0.55 17.73
C GLU A 98 -10.96 -0.74 16.34
N ILE A 99 -11.23 -1.88 15.71
CA ILE A 99 -10.83 -2.16 14.33
C ILE A 99 -12.01 -1.81 13.43
N ARG A 100 -11.87 -0.77 12.61
CA ARG A 100 -12.89 -0.29 11.67
C ARG A 100 -12.53 -0.67 10.23
N VAL A 101 -13.54 -1.11 9.50
CA VAL A 101 -13.45 -1.55 8.11
C VAL A 101 -14.42 -0.78 7.22
N LYS A 102 -13.97 -0.26 6.08
CA LYS A 102 -14.83 0.37 5.07
C LYS A 102 -14.59 -0.23 3.68
N GLY A 103 -15.66 -0.52 2.94
CA GLY A 103 -15.61 -1.16 1.61
C GLY A 103 -16.30 -2.53 1.58
N GLN A 104 -16.24 -3.22 0.44
CA GLN A 104 -16.79 -4.57 0.31
C GLN A 104 -15.69 -5.62 0.48
N ASN A 105 -15.80 -6.39 1.55
CA ASN A 105 -15.32 -7.77 1.58
C ASN A 105 -16.32 -8.58 2.42
N THR A 106 -16.92 -9.57 1.77
CA THR A 106 -18.02 -10.40 2.29
C THR A 106 -17.66 -11.21 3.54
N TYR A 107 -16.37 -11.39 3.85
CA TYR A 107 -15.93 -12.10 5.06
C TYR A 107 -15.96 -11.22 6.31
N PHE A 108 -15.54 -9.95 6.21
CA PHE A 108 -15.58 -9.01 7.34
C PHE A 108 -17.00 -8.50 7.65
N LEU A 109 -17.96 -8.78 6.76
CA LEU A 109 -19.36 -8.37 6.87
C LEU A 109 -20.20 -9.29 7.77
N ASN A 110 -19.81 -10.55 8.00
CA ASN A 110 -20.61 -11.52 8.74
C ASN A 110 -20.39 -11.51 10.26
N GLY A 111 -19.29 -10.96 10.75
CA GLY A 111 -18.96 -10.88 12.19
C GLY A 111 -19.02 -9.47 12.77
N ALA A 112 -19.72 -8.56 12.09
CA ALA A 112 -19.60 -7.15 12.39
C ALA A 112 -20.90 -6.37 12.25
N THR A 113 -21.07 -5.35 13.09
CA THR A 113 -22.27 -4.51 13.10
C THR A 113 -22.07 -3.29 12.22
N ALA A 114 -22.93 -3.11 11.22
CA ALA A 114 -22.95 -1.89 10.42
C ALA A 114 -23.34 -0.69 11.29
N THR A 115 -22.53 0.37 11.27
CA THR A 115 -22.86 1.64 11.93
C THR A 115 -23.54 2.59 10.95
N ASN A 116 -24.35 3.51 11.47
CA ASN A 116 -25.01 4.56 10.67
C ASN A 116 -24.02 5.50 9.92
N ASN A 117 -22.71 5.40 10.21
CA ASN A 117 -21.64 6.21 9.64
C ASN A 117 -20.90 5.54 8.47
N GLY A 118 -21.36 4.37 8.02
CA GLY A 118 -20.89 3.76 6.77
C GLY A 118 -19.57 2.99 6.85
N TYR A 119 -19.14 2.62 8.06
CA TYR A 119 -18.07 1.65 8.31
C TYR A 119 -18.59 0.53 9.23
N ILE A 120 -17.85 -0.56 9.21
CA ILE A 120 -18.08 -1.79 9.97
C ILE A 120 -17.06 -1.83 11.11
N THR A 121 -17.47 -2.25 12.31
CA THR A 121 -16.54 -2.44 13.43
C THR A 121 -16.35 -3.93 13.69
N ILE A 122 -15.10 -4.39 13.67
CA ILE A 122 -14.73 -5.75 14.10
C ILE A 122 -14.61 -5.74 15.63
N ASN A 123 -15.29 -6.68 16.28
CA ASN A 123 -15.18 -6.84 17.72
C ASN A 123 -13.74 -7.18 18.12
N ASN A 124 -13.12 -6.35 18.95
CA ASN A 124 -11.81 -6.61 19.54
C ASN A 124 -11.98 -7.55 20.77
N PRO A 125 -11.53 -8.82 20.68
CA PRO A 125 -11.71 -9.78 21.77
C PRO A 125 -10.71 -9.59 22.93
N ASN A 126 -9.56 -8.94 22.72
CA ASN A 126 -8.53 -8.73 23.74
C ASN A 126 -8.48 -7.26 24.16
N LYS A 127 -9.49 -6.81 24.90
CA LYS A 127 -9.58 -5.43 25.41
C LYS A 127 -8.60 -5.11 26.54
N THR A 128 -7.87 -6.11 27.03
CA THR A 128 -6.89 -5.96 28.11
C THR A 128 -5.49 -5.57 27.63
N SER A 129 -5.21 -5.70 26.33
CA SER A 129 -3.95 -5.29 25.71
C SER A 129 -4.23 -4.36 24.52
N LYS A 130 -3.30 -3.44 24.25
CA LYS A 130 -3.34 -2.60 23.05
C LYS A 130 -2.95 -3.40 21.82
N ILE A 131 -3.41 -2.95 20.65
CA ILE A 131 -3.04 -3.50 19.35
C ILE A 131 -1.64 -2.98 18.99
N LYS A 132 -0.68 -3.90 18.94
CA LYS A 132 0.70 -3.63 18.50
C LYS A 132 0.76 -3.46 16.98
N GLU A 133 0.17 -4.41 16.25
CA GLU A 133 0.23 -4.46 14.80
C GLU A 133 -1.02 -5.12 14.23
N VAL A 134 -1.44 -4.68 13.06
CA VAL A 134 -2.45 -5.36 12.27
C VAL A 134 -1.82 -5.63 10.91
N VAL A 135 -1.97 -6.86 10.40
CA VAL A 135 -1.53 -7.26 9.08
C VAL A 135 -2.76 -7.75 8.33
N VAL A 136 -3.00 -7.21 7.15
CA VAL A 136 -4.03 -7.69 6.24
C VAL A 136 -3.32 -8.42 5.10
N ALA A 137 -3.72 -9.63 4.74
CA ALA A 137 -3.09 -10.35 3.64
C ALA A 137 -4.16 -11.01 2.79
N ASN A 138 -4.52 -10.37 1.68
CA ASN A 138 -5.72 -10.71 0.92
C ASN A 138 -6.91 -10.89 1.88
N THR A 139 -7.60 -12.00 1.85
CA THR A 139 -8.78 -12.24 2.68
C THR A 139 -8.50 -12.51 4.17
N ASN A 140 -7.26 -12.37 4.66
CA ASN A 140 -6.88 -12.57 6.05
C ASN A 140 -6.60 -11.27 6.81
N LEU A 141 -6.94 -11.26 8.09
CA LEU A 141 -6.58 -10.23 9.05
C LEU A 141 -5.88 -10.89 10.24
N TYR A 142 -4.72 -10.37 10.59
CA TYR A 142 -3.91 -10.75 11.74
C TYR A 142 -3.80 -9.54 12.66
N VAL A 143 -4.08 -9.73 13.95
CA VAL A 143 -4.06 -8.68 14.98
C VAL A 143 -3.11 -9.14 16.08
N LEU A 144 -1.96 -8.51 16.14
CA LEU A 144 -0.94 -8.74 17.16
C LEU A 144 -1.09 -7.69 18.26
N TYR A 145 -1.16 -8.15 19.49
CA TYR A 145 -1.29 -7.31 20.69
C TYR A 145 0.08 -7.08 21.36
N GLU A 146 0.19 -6.03 22.18
CA GLU A 146 1.42 -5.72 22.94
C GLU A 146 1.81 -6.82 23.94
N ASP A 147 0.84 -7.59 24.43
CA ASP A 147 1.04 -8.79 25.25
C ASP A 147 1.56 -10.02 24.47
N SER A 148 1.90 -9.84 23.18
CA SER A 148 2.39 -10.89 22.27
C SER A 148 1.37 -11.98 21.91
N ASN A 149 0.08 -11.76 22.14
CA ASN A 149 -0.97 -12.63 21.60
C ASN A 149 -1.35 -12.25 20.16
N LEU A 150 -1.56 -13.27 19.33
CA LEU A 150 -1.99 -13.14 17.94
C LEU A 150 -3.42 -13.64 17.78
N TYR A 151 -4.30 -12.76 17.31
CA TYR A 151 -5.66 -13.10 16.89
C TYR A 151 -5.79 -12.97 15.38
N VAL A 152 -6.62 -13.80 14.78
CA VAL A 152 -6.74 -13.91 13.33
C VAL A 152 -8.19 -14.08 12.90
N MET A 153 -8.49 -13.65 11.68
CA MET A 153 -9.77 -13.95 11.03
C MET A 153 -9.61 -13.97 9.49
N GLY A 154 -10.64 -14.46 8.81
CA GLY A 154 -10.73 -14.50 7.35
C GLY A 154 -10.74 -15.91 6.77
N LYS A 155 -10.41 -16.01 5.49
CA LYS A 155 -10.38 -17.28 4.75
C LYS A 155 -9.29 -18.22 5.28
N ASN A 156 -9.53 -19.52 5.33
CA ASN A 156 -8.58 -20.45 5.93
C ASN A 156 -8.42 -21.78 5.17
N SER A 157 -8.77 -21.82 3.88
CA SER A 157 -8.80 -23.07 3.11
C SER A 157 -7.47 -23.81 3.04
N TYR A 158 -6.34 -23.11 3.24
CA TYR A 158 -5.00 -23.70 3.29
C TYR A 158 -4.36 -23.67 4.68
N GLY A 159 -5.09 -23.27 5.72
CA GLY A 159 -4.53 -23.18 7.08
C GLY A 159 -3.71 -21.93 7.37
N CYS A 160 -3.84 -20.87 6.56
CA CYS A 160 -3.10 -19.62 6.72
C CYS A 160 -3.36 -18.90 8.06
N LEU A 161 -4.44 -19.23 8.76
CA LEU A 161 -4.73 -18.71 10.11
C LEU A 161 -3.96 -19.43 11.23
N GLY A 162 -3.39 -20.61 10.97
CA GLY A 162 -2.59 -21.36 11.96
C GLY A 162 -3.39 -21.95 13.13
N ILE A 163 -4.71 -22.09 12.99
CA ILE A 163 -5.64 -22.55 14.06
C ILE A 163 -5.85 -24.07 14.10
N GLY A 164 -5.06 -24.84 13.36
CA GLY A 164 -5.10 -26.31 13.34
C GLY A 164 -6.21 -26.94 12.52
N ASN A 165 -6.89 -26.15 11.67
CA ASN A 165 -7.93 -26.62 10.76
C ASN A 165 -8.00 -25.70 9.53
N ALA A 166 -8.83 -26.07 8.56
CA ALA A 166 -9.06 -25.29 7.33
C ALA A 166 -10.39 -24.50 7.35
N VAL A 167 -10.95 -24.25 8.55
CA VAL A 167 -12.24 -23.58 8.72
C VAL A 167 -12.04 -22.07 8.72
N GLU A 168 -12.74 -21.39 7.83
CA GLU A 168 -12.78 -19.93 7.73
C GLU A 168 -13.32 -19.30 9.02
N GLN A 169 -12.81 -18.13 9.38
CA GLN A 169 -13.18 -17.42 10.61
C GLN A 169 -13.81 -16.07 10.25
N TYR A 170 -15.00 -15.82 10.79
CA TYR A 170 -15.74 -14.57 10.59
C TYR A 170 -15.60 -13.60 11.76
N GLU A 171 -14.95 -14.05 12.84
CA GLU A 171 -14.61 -13.28 14.04
C GLU A 171 -13.14 -13.49 14.37
N LEU A 172 -12.56 -12.57 15.16
CA LEU A 172 -11.20 -12.70 15.64
C LEU A 172 -11.09 -13.84 16.65
N VAL A 173 -10.30 -14.86 16.30
CA VAL A 173 -10.00 -16.00 17.18
C VAL A 173 -8.52 -16.01 17.56
N HIS A 174 -8.21 -16.48 18.76
CA HIS A 174 -6.83 -16.67 19.19
C HIS A 174 -6.14 -17.71 18.31
N SER A 175 -4.91 -17.44 17.88
CA SER A 175 -4.13 -18.29 16.98
C SER A 175 -2.78 -18.69 17.56
N SER A 176 -2.08 -17.76 18.22
CA SER A 176 -0.77 -18.03 18.81
C SER A 176 -0.45 -17.04 19.93
N SER A 177 0.53 -17.40 20.74
CA SER A 177 1.08 -16.57 21.83
C SER A 177 2.60 -16.46 21.67
N ASP A 178 3.18 -15.53 22.42
CA ASP A 178 4.62 -15.22 22.39
C ASP A 178 5.12 -14.73 21.01
N VAL A 179 4.25 -14.06 20.26
CA VAL A 179 4.55 -13.56 18.92
C VAL A 179 5.25 -12.20 19.01
N LYS A 180 6.46 -12.12 18.45
CA LYS A 180 7.23 -10.88 18.27
C LYS A 180 6.79 -10.13 17.01
N LYS A 181 6.61 -10.84 15.90
CA LYS A 181 6.28 -10.28 14.58
C LYS A 181 5.46 -11.28 13.75
N ILE A 182 4.55 -10.77 12.92
CA ILE A 182 3.76 -11.53 11.94
C ILE A 182 4.08 -11.02 10.52
N VAL A 183 4.29 -11.95 9.60
CA VAL A 183 4.46 -11.67 8.17
C VAL A 183 3.55 -12.62 7.41
N ALA A 184 2.78 -12.11 6.46
CA ALA A 184 1.88 -12.92 5.66
C ALA A 184 2.00 -12.57 4.19
N SER A 185 1.90 -13.58 3.33
CA SER A 185 1.94 -13.40 1.89
C SER A 185 0.70 -12.67 1.42
N SER A 186 0.90 -11.50 0.82
CA SER A 186 -0.19 -10.68 0.32
C SER A 186 -0.08 -10.38 -1.16
N SER A 187 0.99 -10.83 -1.82
CA SER A 187 1.34 -10.51 -3.20
C SER A 187 1.06 -11.68 -4.14
N GLY A 188 0.24 -11.50 -5.18
CA GLY A 188 -0.02 -12.55 -6.18
C GLY A 188 -1.45 -12.52 -6.72
N HIS A 189 -1.72 -13.35 -7.73
CA HIS A 189 -2.98 -13.35 -8.50
C HIS A 189 -4.16 -14.05 -7.79
N HIS A 190 -3.90 -14.87 -6.77
CA HIS A 190 -4.91 -15.72 -6.14
C HIS A 190 -5.32 -15.21 -4.76
N LEU A 191 -6.60 -14.80 -4.63
CA LEU A 191 -7.22 -14.21 -3.42
C LEU A 191 -7.25 -15.13 -2.19
N GLU A 192 -6.89 -16.40 -2.39
CA GLU A 192 -7.13 -17.48 -1.43
C GLU A 192 -5.85 -18.20 -1.02
N SER A 193 -4.75 -18.03 -1.75
CA SER A 193 -3.55 -18.89 -1.64
C SER A 193 -2.49 -18.31 -0.71
N ASN A 194 -2.85 -18.04 0.53
CA ASN A 194 -1.94 -17.37 1.47
C ASN A 194 -1.09 -18.35 2.29
N TYR A 195 0.04 -17.83 2.77
CA TYR A 195 0.83 -18.39 3.86
C TYR A 195 1.31 -17.28 4.80
N ALA A 196 1.74 -17.66 5.99
CA ALA A 196 2.22 -16.72 6.99
C ALA A 196 3.35 -17.32 7.82
N PHE A 197 4.14 -16.41 8.40
CA PHE A 197 5.19 -16.68 9.36
C PHE A 197 4.99 -15.83 10.61
N ILE A 198 5.28 -16.42 11.77
CA ILE A 198 5.51 -15.67 13.00
C ILE A 198 6.96 -15.82 13.42
N LEU A 199 7.56 -14.72 13.88
CA LEU A 199 8.77 -14.73 14.69
C LEU A 199 8.32 -14.65 16.14
N LYS A 200 8.74 -15.58 16.98
CA LYS A 200 8.46 -15.57 18.42
C LYS A 200 9.50 -14.76 19.20
N ASN A 201 9.20 -14.40 20.45
CA ASN A 201 10.13 -13.63 21.28
C ASN A 201 11.39 -14.44 21.63
N ASP A 202 11.29 -15.77 21.65
CA ASP A 202 12.43 -16.68 21.80
C ASP A 202 13.35 -16.76 20.57
N GLY A 203 13.01 -16.06 19.48
CA GLY A 203 13.77 -16.04 18.23
C GLY A 203 13.41 -17.13 17.23
N THR A 204 12.52 -18.06 17.57
CA THR A 204 12.09 -19.13 16.66
C THR A 204 11.12 -18.63 15.59
N VAL A 205 11.22 -19.20 14.39
CA VAL A 205 10.32 -18.91 13.26
C VAL A 205 9.33 -20.05 13.08
N TRP A 206 8.06 -19.73 12.91
CA TRP A 206 6.99 -20.70 12.67
C TRP A 206 6.19 -20.30 11.45
N ALA A 207 5.73 -21.29 10.69
CA ALA A 207 5.04 -21.11 9.42
C ALA A 207 3.69 -21.84 9.39
N THR A 208 2.75 -21.34 8.59
CA THR A 208 1.45 -21.97 8.34
C THR A 208 0.88 -21.53 6.98
N GLY A 209 -0.07 -22.28 6.43
CA GLY A 209 -0.73 -21.98 5.17
C GLY A 209 -0.24 -22.83 4.00
N ARG A 210 -0.35 -22.26 2.79
CA ARG A 210 -0.02 -22.95 1.54
C ARG A 210 1.49 -23.21 1.40
N ASN A 211 1.87 -24.41 0.94
CA ASN A 211 3.27 -24.84 0.84
C ASN A 211 3.61 -25.62 -0.45
N VAL A 212 2.80 -25.48 -1.51
CA VAL A 212 2.96 -26.28 -2.75
C VAL A 212 4.32 -26.15 -3.45
N SER A 213 5.09 -25.09 -3.17
CA SER A 213 6.45 -24.88 -3.69
C SER A 213 7.55 -25.05 -2.62
N GLY A 214 7.20 -25.42 -1.39
CA GLY A 214 8.14 -25.44 -0.26
C GLY A 214 8.37 -24.06 0.37
N GLN A 215 7.47 -23.09 0.12
CA GLN A 215 7.61 -21.71 0.60
C GLN A 215 7.60 -21.57 2.13
N LEU A 216 7.14 -22.57 2.88
CA LEU A 216 7.18 -22.56 4.34
C LEU A 216 8.54 -23.00 4.91
N GLY A 217 9.39 -23.64 4.10
CA GLY A 217 10.73 -24.06 4.54
C GLY A 217 10.74 -25.23 5.53
N THR A 218 9.65 -25.99 5.63
CA THR A 218 9.44 -27.05 6.63
C THR A 218 10.00 -28.43 6.26
N GLY A 219 10.67 -28.56 5.13
CA GLY A 219 11.26 -29.81 4.65
C GLY A 219 10.38 -30.62 3.69
N ASP A 220 9.17 -30.15 3.39
CA ASP A 220 8.24 -30.75 2.45
C ASP A 220 7.49 -29.67 1.62
N ALA A 221 6.56 -30.11 0.78
CA ALA A 221 5.69 -29.24 -0.02
C ALA A 221 4.20 -29.48 0.30
N VAL A 222 3.89 -29.65 1.59
CA VAL A 222 2.54 -29.93 2.11
C VAL A 222 2.01 -28.74 2.89
N ASP A 223 0.77 -28.35 2.61
CA ASP A 223 0.09 -27.26 3.32
C ASP A 223 0.00 -27.55 4.83
N ILE A 224 0.18 -26.50 5.64
CA ILE A 224 0.26 -26.60 7.09
C ILE A 224 -0.92 -25.86 7.72
N LEU A 225 -1.68 -26.56 8.56
CA LEU A 225 -2.90 -26.01 9.18
C LEU A 225 -2.68 -25.39 10.56
N ALA A 226 -1.60 -25.76 11.25
CA ALA A 226 -1.21 -25.23 12.55
C ALA A 226 0.21 -24.68 12.46
N TRP A 227 0.51 -23.61 13.20
CA TRP A 227 1.87 -23.09 13.30
C TRP A 227 2.87 -24.23 13.53
N THR A 228 3.81 -24.37 12.61
CA THR A 228 4.88 -25.39 12.66
C THR A 228 6.22 -24.69 12.64
N GLN A 229 7.10 -25.06 13.56
CA GLN A 229 8.44 -24.47 13.65
C GLN A 229 9.24 -24.77 12.38
N VAL A 230 9.84 -23.75 11.81
CA VAL A 230 10.75 -23.88 10.66
C VAL A 230 12.06 -24.49 11.15
N PRO A 231 12.49 -25.63 10.60
CA PRO A 231 13.69 -26.32 11.06
C PRO A 231 14.97 -25.62 10.58
N PHE A 232 16.10 -25.99 11.20
CA PHE A 232 17.47 -25.64 10.77
C PHE A 232 17.82 -24.14 10.80
N LEU A 233 17.17 -23.36 11.67
CA LEU A 233 17.48 -21.95 11.87
C LEU A 233 18.35 -21.67 13.12
N ASP A 234 18.56 -22.66 13.99
CA ASP A 234 19.27 -22.45 15.26
C ASP A 234 20.74 -22.02 15.08
N GLU A 235 21.36 -22.36 13.93
CA GLU A 235 22.77 -22.08 13.63
C GLU A 235 22.97 -20.87 12.70
N VAL A 236 21.90 -20.24 12.21
CA VAL A 236 22.03 -19.17 11.19
C VAL A 236 22.29 -17.79 11.80
N GLY A 237 21.95 -17.59 13.07
CA GLY A 237 22.05 -16.30 13.79
C GLY A 237 20.69 -15.75 14.17
N GLU A 238 20.66 -14.59 14.84
CA GLU A 238 19.40 -13.93 15.22
C GLU A 238 18.66 -13.41 13.98
N ILE A 239 17.36 -13.69 13.87
CA ILE A 239 16.52 -13.25 12.77
C ILE A 239 16.16 -11.77 12.91
N SER A 240 16.46 -10.97 11.89
CA SER A 240 16.04 -9.57 11.81
C SER A 240 14.69 -9.42 11.13
N ASP A 241 14.48 -10.12 10.01
CA ASP A 241 13.25 -9.99 9.22
C ASP A 241 12.93 -11.24 8.38
N ILE A 242 11.67 -11.37 8.00
CA ILE A 242 11.10 -12.43 7.17
C ILE A 242 10.32 -11.77 6.03
N PHE A 243 10.49 -12.29 4.82
CA PHE A 243 9.88 -11.74 3.61
C PHE A 243 9.13 -12.84 2.86
N CYS A 244 7.85 -12.58 2.55
CA CYS A 244 7.03 -13.41 1.67
C CYS A 244 6.97 -12.82 0.26
N ALA A 245 7.04 -13.64 -0.79
CA ALA A 245 6.90 -13.22 -2.18
C ALA A 245 6.04 -14.22 -2.97
N GLY A 246 4.91 -13.77 -3.51
CA GLY A 246 3.93 -14.64 -4.15
C GLY A 246 2.92 -15.25 -3.17
N THR A 247 1.84 -15.85 -3.69
CA THR A 247 0.80 -16.58 -2.92
C THR A 247 0.80 -18.07 -3.25
N GLU A 248 0.56 -18.42 -4.52
CA GLU A 248 0.54 -19.82 -4.98
C GLU A 248 1.96 -20.41 -5.19
N ASN A 249 2.66 -19.92 -6.22
CA ASN A 249 4.05 -20.25 -6.50
C ASN A 249 4.92 -19.16 -5.88
N ALA A 250 5.29 -19.39 -4.63
CA ALA A 250 5.82 -18.37 -3.76
C ALA A 250 7.22 -18.71 -3.26
N ALA A 251 8.00 -17.69 -2.93
CA ALA A 251 9.30 -17.79 -2.28
C ALA A 251 9.30 -17.01 -0.97
N SER A 252 10.11 -17.47 -0.03
CA SER A 252 10.29 -16.85 1.28
C SER A 252 11.75 -16.57 1.52
N TYR A 253 12.04 -15.50 2.26
CA TYR A 253 13.40 -15.08 2.58
C TYR A 253 13.51 -14.72 4.06
N ILE A 254 14.68 -14.99 4.64
CA ILE A 254 15.02 -14.64 6.01
C ILE A 254 16.30 -13.81 5.99
N LEU A 255 16.28 -12.65 6.64
CA LEU A 255 17.46 -11.83 6.89
C LEU A 255 17.82 -11.96 8.38
N THR A 256 19.10 -12.21 8.67
CA THR A 256 19.63 -12.22 10.03
C THR A 256 20.24 -10.86 10.40
N ILE A 257 20.40 -10.59 11.71
CA ILE A 257 21.02 -9.36 12.22
C ILE A 257 22.48 -9.22 11.77
N ASP A 258 23.19 -10.35 11.61
CA ASP A 258 24.55 -10.40 11.06
C ASP A 258 24.58 -10.40 9.52
N GLY A 259 23.44 -10.15 8.85
CA GLY A 259 23.34 -9.85 7.43
C GLY A 259 23.41 -11.04 6.49
N LYS A 260 23.18 -12.27 6.97
CA LYS A 260 22.99 -13.43 6.10
C LYS A 260 21.58 -13.42 5.52
N LEU A 261 21.48 -13.75 4.24
CA LEU A 261 20.21 -13.88 3.54
C LEU A 261 19.96 -15.34 3.19
N LEU A 262 18.83 -15.87 3.63
CA LEU A 262 18.37 -17.23 3.33
C LEU A 262 17.13 -17.19 2.45
N SER A 263 16.91 -18.23 1.65
CA SER A 263 15.72 -18.35 0.83
C SER A 263 15.21 -19.79 0.70
N CYS A 264 13.90 -19.94 0.48
CA CYS A 264 13.24 -21.19 0.10
C CYS A 264 11.97 -20.93 -0.74
N GLY A 265 11.35 -21.99 -1.26
CA GLY A 265 10.14 -21.96 -2.05
C GLY A 265 10.36 -22.12 -3.55
N TYR A 266 9.59 -21.35 -4.31
CA TYR A 266 9.53 -21.35 -5.77
C TYR A 266 10.75 -20.68 -6.39
N ASN A 267 11.36 -21.34 -7.39
CA ASN A 267 12.57 -20.87 -8.06
C ASN A 267 12.48 -20.89 -9.59
N GLY A 268 11.29 -20.89 -10.18
CA GLY A 268 11.12 -21.07 -11.63
C GLY A 268 11.88 -20.04 -12.50
N LEU A 269 12.17 -18.85 -11.96
CA LEU A 269 12.97 -17.79 -12.59
C LEU A 269 14.21 -17.40 -11.78
N GLY A 270 14.75 -18.34 -10.99
CA GLY A 270 16.03 -18.17 -10.30
C GLY A 270 16.02 -17.21 -9.11
N ALA A 271 14.83 -16.83 -8.61
CA ALA A 271 14.66 -15.85 -7.54
C ALA A 271 15.21 -16.30 -6.17
N LEU A 272 15.50 -17.59 -5.97
CA LEU A 272 16.14 -18.06 -4.74
C LEU A 272 17.65 -17.77 -4.69
N GLY A 273 18.29 -17.53 -5.83
CA GLY A 273 19.70 -17.12 -5.87
C GLY A 273 20.72 -18.27 -5.76
N PHE A 274 20.35 -19.50 -6.15
CA PHE A 274 21.22 -20.69 -6.10
C PHE A 274 21.92 -21.01 -7.43
N ASN A 275 21.88 -20.10 -8.40
CA ASN A 275 22.40 -20.31 -9.76
C ASN A 275 21.70 -21.47 -10.51
N ASP A 276 20.45 -21.76 -10.15
CA ASP A 276 19.59 -22.75 -10.78
C ASP A 276 18.12 -22.28 -10.71
N THR A 277 17.19 -23.10 -11.23
CA THR A 277 15.74 -22.83 -11.20
C THR A 277 14.94 -23.89 -10.44
N THR A 278 15.57 -24.59 -9.49
CA THR A 278 14.94 -25.69 -8.75
C THR A 278 14.36 -25.16 -7.44
N ASN A 279 13.15 -25.58 -7.07
CA ASN A 279 12.52 -25.21 -5.80
C ASN A 279 13.29 -25.77 -4.60
N ARG A 280 13.21 -25.12 -3.44
CA ARG A 280 13.83 -25.58 -2.19
C ARG A 280 12.78 -25.57 -1.09
N ASN A 281 12.70 -26.61 -0.28
CA ASN A 281 11.70 -26.74 0.78
C ASN A 281 12.28 -26.52 2.18
N THR A 282 13.53 -26.08 2.27
CA THR A 282 14.22 -25.67 3.50
C THR A 282 14.91 -24.34 3.25
N PHE A 283 15.02 -23.50 4.28
CA PHE A 283 15.81 -22.27 4.19
C PHE A 283 17.30 -22.61 4.06
N GLN A 284 17.95 -22.01 3.07
CA GLN A 284 19.37 -22.16 2.83
C GLN A 284 19.99 -20.79 2.61
N ILE A 285 21.21 -20.59 3.10
CA ILE A 285 21.96 -19.34 2.89
C ILE A 285 22.27 -19.20 1.39
N ILE A 286 22.01 -18.01 0.83
CA ILE A 286 22.29 -17.70 -0.57
C ILE A 286 23.82 -17.68 -0.78
N PRO A 287 24.41 -18.62 -1.55
CA PRO A 287 25.86 -18.84 -1.54
C PRO A 287 26.66 -17.62 -2.04
N ALA A 288 26.14 -16.91 -3.04
CA ALA A 288 26.81 -15.74 -3.60
C ALA A 288 26.89 -14.54 -2.64
N LEU A 289 26.12 -14.55 -1.56
CA LEU A 289 26.08 -13.49 -0.54
C LEU A 289 26.69 -13.93 0.79
N LEU A 290 27.25 -15.15 0.88
CA LEU A 290 27.75 -15.72 2.14
C LEU A 290 28.77 -14.82 2.86
N ASN A 291 29.62 -14.14 2.09
CA ASN A 291 30.67 -13.24 2.61
C ASN A 291 30.30 -11.75 2.46
N THR A 292 29.02 -11.45 2.24
CA THR A 292 28.51 -10.10 2.03
C THR A 292 27.44 -9.82 3.06
N LYS A 293 27.70 -8.92 4.00
CA LYS A 293 26.71 -8.54 4.99
C LYS A 293 25.61 -7.68 4.37
N ILE A 294 24.42 -8.24 4.24
CA ILE A 294 23.23 -7.54 3.75
C ILE A 294 22.61 -6.70 4.87
N THR A 295 22.34 -5.44 4.59
CA THR A 295 21.71 -4.49 5.53
C THR A 295 20.27 -4.18 5.15
N LYS A 296 19.92 -4.29 3.86
CA LYS A 296 18.54 -4.12 3.36
C LYS A 296 18.23 -5.14 2.29
N PHE A 297 17.01 -5.64 2.31
CA PHE A 297 16.49 -6.57 1.30
C PHE A 297 15.06 -6.19 0.94
N VAL A 298 14.74 -6.22 -0.34
CA VAL A 298 13.37 -6.09 -0.84
C VAL A 298 13.10 -7.13 -1.91
N VAL A 299 11.87 -7.61 -1.93
CA VAL A 299 11.41 -8.61 -2.90
C VAL A 299 10.06 -8.17 -3.46
N ALA A 300 9.89 -8.37 -4.76
CA ALA A 300 8.64 -8.10 -5.46
C ALA A 300 8.19 -9.37 -6.18
N SER A 301 6.87 -9.61 -6.22
CA SER A 301 6.31 -10.76 -6.94
C SER A 301 5.15 -10.36 -7.84
N GLY A 302 5.24 -10.70 -9.12
CA GLY A 302 4.20 -10.48 -10.11
C GLY A 302 3.70 -11.78 -10.71
N PHE A 303 2.69 -11.62 -11.55
CA PHE A 303 2.24 -12.64 -12.48
C PHE A 303 2.01 -11.94 -13.81
N ASN A 304 2.82 -12.28 -14.82
CA ASN A 304 2.41 -12.07 -16.20
C ASN A 304 1.67 -13.33 -16.62
N SER A 305 0.66 -13.27 -17.50
CA SER A 305 -0.29 -14.35 -17.80
C SER A 305 0.30 -15.74 -18.15
N VAL A 306 1.63 -15.86 -18.20
CA VAL A 306 2.41 -17.06 -18.49
C VAL A 306 3.22 -17.54 -17.27
N ASN A 307 3.79 -16.65 -16.45
CA ASN A 307 4.72 -17.02 -15.37
C ASN A 307 4.56 -16.18 -14.10
N TYR A 308 4.82 -16.83 -12.97
CA TYR A 308 5.07 -16.17 -11.68
C TYR A 308 6.46 -15.55 -11.70
N THR A 309 6.52 -14.25 -11.47
CA THR A 309 7.76 -13.49 -11.49
C THR A 309 8.13 -13.08 -10.08
N ILE A 310 9.35 -13.40 -9.65
CA ILE A 310 9.90 -12.91 -8.39
C ILE A 310 11.23 -12.27 -8.70
N SER A 311 11.45 -11.07 -8.17
CA SER A 311 12.67 -10.30 -8.34
C SER A 311 13.09 -9.76 -6.99
N CYS A 312 14.40 -9.62 -6.78
CA CYS A 312 14.99 -9.31 -5.49
C CYS A 312 16.04 -8.20 -5.64
N LEU A 313 16.12 -7.31 -4.66
CA LEU A 313 17.27 -6.42 -4.45
C LEU A 313 17.82 -6.58 -3.03
N ALA A 314 19.13 -6.49 -2.91
CA ALA A 314 19.81 -6.45 -1.62
C ALA A 314 20.89 -5.37 -1.61
N LEU A 315 21.03 -4.66 -0.49
CA LEU A 315 22.07 -3.67 -0.25
C LEU A 315 23.02 -4.21 0.82
N SER A 316 24.32 -4.20 0.56
CA SER A 316 25.33 -4.58 1.55
C SER A 316 25.72 -3.42 2.46
N GLU A 317 26.40 -3.72 3.58
CA GLU A 317 26.97 -2.70 4.47
C GLU A 317 28.02 -1.82 3.77
N ASN A 318 28.60 -2.31 2.68
CA ASN A 318 29.61 -1.62 1.87
C ASN A 318 28.98 -0.73 0.78
N GLY A 319 27.65 -0.62 0.74
CA GLY A 319 26.92 0.13 -0.29
C GLY A 319 26.82 -0.57 -1.65
N GLN A 320 27.10 -1.88 -1.73
CA GLN A 320 26.95 -2.63 -2.97
C GLN A 320 25.49 -3.06 -3.16
N LEU A 321 24.94 -2.78 -4.34
CA LEU A 321 23.59 -3.21 -4.73
C LEU A 321 23.66 -4.52 -5.50
N PHE A 322 22.88 -5.51 -5.06
CA PHE A 322 22.72 -6.79 -5.74
C PHE A 322 21.28 -6.95 -6.23
N ALA A 323 21.12 -7.59 -7.39
CA ALA A 323 19.81 -7.91 -7.96
C ALA A 323 19.77 -9.33 -8.52
N TRP A 324 18.62 -10.00 -8.43
CA TRP A 324 18.37 -11.30 -9.07
C TRP A 324 16.89 -11.63 -9.24
N GLY A 325 16.61 -12.73 -9.95
CA GLY A 325 15.27 -13.20 -10.29
C GLY A 325 14.84 -12.78 -11.70
N SER A 326 13.54 -12.53 -11.86
CA SER A 326 12.94 -12.09 -13.13
C SER A 326 13.45 -10.70 -13.55
N ASN A 327 13.70 -10.52 -14.85
CA ASN A 327 14.22 -9.27 -15.41
C ASN A 327 13.57 -8.87 -16.76
N GLY A 328 12.39 -9.42 -17.08
CA GLY A 328 11.78 -9.21 -18.40
C GLY A 328 11.48 -7.75 -18.76
N PHE A 329 11.41 -6.85 -17.78
CA PHE A 329 11.20 -5.40 -17.94
C PHE A 329 12.46 -4.58 -17.67
N GLY A 330 13.61 -5.24 -17.46
CA GLY A 330 14.84 -4.58 -17.03
C GLY A 330 14.81 -4.13 -15.56
N GLN A 331 13.87 -4.63 -14.76
CA GLN A 331 13.65 -4.18 -13.39
C GLN A 331 14.86 -4.38 -12.47
N LEU A 332 15.75 -5.32 -12.78
CA LEU A 332 16.97 -5.55 -12.01
C LEU A 332 18.03 -4.46 -12.24
N GLY A 333 17.89 -3.61 -13.26
CA GLY A 333 18.84 -2.54 -13.57
C GLY A 333 20.19 -3.04 -14.10
N THR A 334 20.26 -4.27 -14.63
CA THR A 334 21.51 -4.94 -15.02
C THR A 334 21.96 -4.64 -16.46
N ASN A 335 21.45 -3.58 -17.08
CA ASN A 335 21.71 -3.19 -18.48
C ASN A 335 21.33 -4.26 -19.51
N ASP A 336 20.38 -5.13 -19.16
CA ASP A 336 19.76 -6.13 -20.03
C ASP A 336 18.37 -6.49 -19.48
N THR A 337 17.66 -7.37 -20.18
CA THR A 337 16.35 -7.90 -19.77
C THR A 337 16.37 -9.40 -19.46
N THR A 338 17.56 -9.94 -19.20
CA THR A 338 17.74 -11.39 -18.97
C THR A 338 17.62 -11.70 -17.49
N GLN A 339 16.85 -12.75 -17.17
CA GLN A 339 16.72 -13.24 -15.79
C GLN A 339 18.10 -13.56 -15.18
N LYS A 340 18.22 -13.42 -13.86
CA LYS A 340 19.46 -13.71 -13.13
C LYS A 340 19.16 -14.75 -12.07
N ASN A 341 19.77 -15.94 -12.18
CA ASN A 341 19.53 -17.04 -11.23
C ASN A 341 20.37 -16.94 -9.95
N ASN A 342 21.19 -15.90 -9.85
CA ASN A 342 22.13 -15.66 -8.76
C ASN A 342 22.23 -14.15 -8.53
N PRO A 343 22.43 -13.66 -7.30
CA PRO A 343 22.74 -12.25 -7.04
C PRO A 343 23.88 -11.75 -7.93
N VAL A 344 23.62 -10.69 -8.69
CA VAL A 344 24.63 -9.98 -9.48
C VAL A 344 24.78 -8.55 -8.98
N LEU A 345 26.00 -8.02 -9.05
CA LEU A 345 26.27 -6.62 -8.72
C LEU A 345 25.60 -5.72 -9.78
N VAL A 346 24.90 -4.69 -9.31
CA VAL A 346 24.27 -3.68 -10.15
C VAL A 346 25.10 -2.40 -10.11
N SER A 347 25.50 -1.94 -11.29
CA SER A 347 26.21 -0.67 -11.44
C SER A 347 25.24 0.48 -11.57
N ILE A 348 25.41 1.52 -10.76
CA ILE A 348 24.61 2.75 -10.80
C ILE A 348 25.57 3.93 -10.89
N THR A 349 25.27 4.86 -11.80
CA THR A 349 26.01 6.12 -11.91
C THR A 349 25.52 7.08 -10.84
N LEU A 350 26.32 7.32 -9.81
CA LEU A 350 26.05 8.23 -8.71
C LEU A 350 27.07 9.39 -8.70
N ASP A 351 26.71 10.51 -8.08
CA ASP A 351 27.67 11.60 -7.88
C ASP A 351 28.76 11.21 -6.86
N VAL A 352 29.83 12.01 -6.80
CA VAL A 352 30.87 11.89 -5.77
C VAL A 352 30.23 11.91 -4.37
N ASP A 353 30.61 10.97 -3.50
CA ASP A 353 30.07 10.77 -2.14
C ASP A 353 28.56 10.48 -2.04
N GLU A 354 27.92 10.14 -3.16
CA GLU A 354 26.52 9.69 -3.18
C GLU A 354 26.47 8.15 -3.05
N VAL A 355 25.64 7.67 -2.13
CA VAL A 355 25.46 6.23 -1.85
C VAL A 355 23.98 5.88 -1.78
N VAL A 356 23.66 4.64 -2.11
CA VAL A 356 22.30 4.11 -1.95
C VAL A 356 22.03 3.90 -0.46
N GLU A 357 20.92 4.42 0.03
CA GLU A 357 20.50 4.28 1.44
C GLU A 357 19.24 3.44 1.59
N GLU A 358 18.29 3.52 0.66
CA GLU A 358 16.99 2.87 0.77
C GLU A 358 16.62 2.11 -0.50
N LEU A 359 15.96 0.96 -0.32
CA LEU A 359 15.46 0.11 -1.41
C LEU A 359 13.93 0.05 -1.32
N TYR A 360 13.27 0.06 -2.47
CA TYR A 360 11.82 -0.01 -2.54
C TYR A 360 11.37 -0.92 -3.67
N ALA A 361 10.40 -1.76 -3.34
CA ALA A 361 9.77 -2.73 -4.21
C ALA A 361 8.26 -2.44 -4.27
N PRO A 362 7.66 -2.30 -5.47
CA PRO A 362 6.22 -2.45 -5.62
C PRO A 362 5.81 -3.89 -5.29
N THR A 363 4.51 -4.13 -5.09
CA THR A 363 4.05 -5.54 -5.04
C THR A 363 4.29 -6.25 -6.35
N SER A 364 4.04 -5.58 -7.46
CA SER A 364 4.28 -6.13 -8.78
C SER A 364 5.78 -6.11 -9.09
N SER A 365 6.32 -7.23 -9.57
CA SER A 365 7.76 -7.43 -9.77
C SER A 365 8.35 -6.69 -10.96
N TYR A 366 7.84 -5.51 -11.31
CA TYR A 366 8.10 -4.87 -12.59
C TYR A 366 8.94 -3.61 -12.47
N ASN A 367 9.15 -3.11 -11.27
CA ASN A 367 10.03 -1.98 -11.01
C ASN A 367 10.78 -2.21 -9.70
N PHE A 368 11.92 -1.54 -9.58
CA PHE A 368 12.51 -1.24 -8.30
C PHE A 368 12.90 0.22 -8.26
N PHE A 369 12.88 0.79 -7.06
CA PHE A 369 13.36 2.13 -6.81
C PHE A 369 14.38 2.11 -5.69
N ILE A 370 15.32 3.04 -5.76
CA ILE A 370 16.35 3.23 -4.75
C ILE A 370 16.47 4.72 -4.43
N LYS A 371 16.67 5.05 -3.17
CA LYS A 371 16.92 6.42 -2.73
C LYS A 371 18.32 6.54 -2.16
N THR A 372 18.98 7.64 -2.47
CA THR A 372 20.36 7.93 -2.03
C THR A 372 20.40 8.88 -0.84
N ASN A 373 21.57 8.97 -0.20
CA ASN A 373 21.88 9.94 0.85
C ASN A 373 21.76 11.41 0.41
N LYS A 374 21.68 11.66 -0.90
CA LYS A 374 21.44 12.99 -1.47
C LYS A 374 19.99 13.23 -1.83
N ASN A 375 19.06 12.43 -1.30
CA ASN A 375 17.62 12.54 -1.55
C ASN A 375 17.26 12.44 -3.03
N LYS A 376 18.07 11.73 -3.83
CA LYS A 376 17.71 11.41 -5.22
C LYS A 376 17.05 10.06 -5.27
N LEU A 377 16.02 9.96 -6.10
CA LEU A 377 15.32 8.72 -6.38
C LEU A 377 15.75 8.22 -7.74
N PHE A 378 16.16 6.96 -7.81
CA PHE A 378 16.42 6.25 -9.05
C PHE A 378 15.44 5.08 -9.18
N GLY A 379 15.16 4.67 -10.42
CA GLY A 379 14.26 3.57 -10.72
C GLY A 379 14.66 2.82 -11.98
N ALA A 380 14.33 1.53 -12.02
CA ALA A 380 14.49 0.66 -13.17
C ALA A 380 13.22 -0.18 -13.36
N GLY A 381 13.04 -0.73 -14.56
CA GLY A 381 11.93 -1.61 -14.91
C GLY A 381 10.91 -1.00 -15.85
N ASN A 382 9.67 -1.44 -15.70
CA ASN A 382 8.54 -1.05 -16.54
C ASN A 382 8.25 0.45 -16.44
N ASN A 383 7.80 1.05 -17.54
CA ASN A 383 7.39 2.43 -17.60
C ASN A 383 6.13 2.62 -18.45
N ALA A 384 5.32 1.57 -18.63
CA ALA A 384 4.14 1.60 -19.51
C ALA A 384 3.13 2.71 -19.16
N TYR A 385 3.12 3.18 -17.92
CA TYR A 385 2.24 4.26 -17.46
C TYR A 385 2.99 5.51 -17.00
N GLY A 386 4.31 5.59 -17.22
CA GLY A 386 5.09 6.76 -16.86
C GLY A 386 5.62 6.79 -15.41
N GLN A 387 5.61 5.65 -14.72
CA GLN A 387 6.05 5.54 -13.32
C GLN A 387 7.55 5.81 -13.10
N LEU A 388 8.37 5.91 -14.16
CA LEU A 388 9.78 6.33 -14.08
C LEU A 388 10.01 7.83 -14.24
N ASN A 389 8.95 8.64 -14.41
CA ASN A 389 9.03 10.10 -14.53
C ASN A 389 10.01 10.60 -15.61
N GLN A 390 9.89 10.11 -16.85
CA GLN A 390 10.79 10.46 -17.96
C GLN A 390 10.09 11.22 -19.10
N GLY A 391 8.82 11.61 -18.93
CA GLY A 391 8.01 12.21 -19.99
C GLY A 391 7.70 11.25 -21.15
N ASN A 392 7.94 9.95 -20.96
CA ASN A 392 7.71 8.90 -21.96
C ASN A 392 7.24 7.61 -21.27
N THR A 393 6.99 6.56 -22.08
CA THR A 393 6.53 5.24 -21.60
C THR A 393 7.53 4.11 -21.91
N THR A 394 8.81 4.44 -22.01
CA THR A 394 9.88 3.48 -22.34
C THR A 394 10.46 2.90 -21.06
N ASP A 395 10.48 1.56 -20.98
CA ASP A 395 11.09 0.82 -19.87
C ASP A 395 12.58 1.14 -19.75
N SER A 396 13.14 1.02 -18.54
CA SER A 396 14.56 1.22 -18.30
C SER A 396 15.20 -0.05 -17.74
N ASN A 397 16.24 -0.55 -18.41
CA ASN A 397 17.03 -1.68 -17.94
C ASN A 397 18.24 -1.28 -17.08
N ILE A 398 18.36 0.01 -16.75
CA ILE A 398 19.33 0.57 -15.81
C ILE A 398 18.60 1.46 -14.80
N PHE A 399 19.20 1.70 -13.64
CA PHE A 399 18.67 2.68 -12.69
C PHE A 399 18.90 4.09 -13.22
N ILE A 400 17.81 4.75 -13.62
CA ILE A 400 17.81 6.15 -14.06
C ILE A 400 17.28 7.04 -12.95
N LYS A 401 17.74 8.30 -12.91
CA LYS A 401 17.22 9.29 -11.97
C LYS A 401 15.76 9.59 -12.30
N VAL A 402 14.89 9.33 -11.34
CA VAL A 402 13.43 9.53 -11.40
C VAL A 402 13.05 10.86 -10.79
N PHE A 403 13.67 11.27 -9.66
CA PHE A 403 13.29 12.50 -8.96
C PHE A 403 14.43 13.00 -8.04
N GLU A 404 14.36 14.26 -7.58
CA GLU A 404 15.31 14.90 -6.66
C GLU A 404 14.60 15.54 -5.45
N ASP A 405 15.34 15.89 -4.40
CA ASP A 405 14.80 16.47 -3.16
C ASP A 405 13.74 15.60 -2.45
N VAL A 406 13.85 14.28 -2.60
CA VAL A 406 12.91 13.30 -2.07
C VAL A 406 13.10 13.12 -0.56
N LYS A 407 12.05 13.44 0.21
CA LYS A 407 11.94 13.12 1.63
C LYS A 407 11.51 11.66 1.82
N SER A 408 10.39 11.28 1.20
CA SER A 408 9.83 9.94 1.29
C SER A 408 9.10 9.55 0.00
N ILE A 409 9.03 8.25 -0.28
CA ILE A 409 8.26 7.73 -1.40
C ILE A 409 7.22 6.72 -0.94
N TYR A 410 6.13 6.64 -1.68
CA TYR A 410 5.15 5.58 -1.56
C TYR A 410 4.81 5.06 -2.95
N ILE A 411 4.92 3.74 -3.11
CA ILE A 411 4.64 3.06 -4.37
C ILE A 411 3.29 2.39 -4.22
N THR A 412 2.33 2.82 -5.02
CA THR A 412 1.02 2.20 -5.10
C THR A 412 1.00 1.21 -6.24
N SER A 413 0.50 0.00 -5.98
CA SER A 413 0.41 -1.05 -6.99
C SER A 413 -0.80 -1.93 -6.74
N CYS A 414 -1.35 -2.51 -7.82
CA CYS A 414 -2.50 -3.41 -7.75
C CYS A 414 -2.10 -4.84 -8.16
N LEU A 415 -2.77 -5.85 -7.60
CA LEU A 415 -2.49 -7.28 -7.82
C LEU A 415 -3.27 -7.88 -9.01
N SER A 416 -3.36 -7.14 -10.11
CA SER A 416 -3.91 -7.66 -11.37
C SER A 416 -2.79 -8.02 -12.35
N TYR A 417 -3.17 -8.60 -13.49
CA TYR A 417 -2.38 -8.88 -14.71
C TYR A 417 -1.67 -7.64 -15.30
N GLY A 418 -1.04 -6.79 -14.50
CA GLY A 418 -0.66 -5.47 -14.96
C GLY A 418 0.36 -4.74 -14.10
N TYR A 419 1.03 -3.83 -14.81
CA TYR A 419 2.12 -2.97 -14.37
C TYR A 419 1.60 -1.70 -13.70
N LEU A 420 0.46 -1.77 -12.99
CA LEU A 420 -0.29 -0.59 -12.55
C LEU A 420 0.39 0.05 -11.34
N ILE A 421 1.45 0.81 -11.58
CA ILE A 421 2.25 1.46 -10.54
C ILE A 421 1.97 2.96 -10.54
N GLY A 422 1.58 3.49 -9.40
CA GLY A 422 1.59 4.91 -9.10
C GLY A 422 2.72 5.23 -8.12
N LEU A 423 3.42 6.33 -8.35
CA LEU A 423 4.49 6.79 -7.48
C LEU A 423 4.05 8.09 -6.82
N TYR A 424 4.16 8.14 -5.49
CA TYR A 424 3.92 9.33 -4.67
C TYR A 424 5.23 9.73 -4.05
N ILE A 425 5.63 10.97 -4.27
CA ILE A 425 6.92 11.50 -3.86
C ILE A 425 6.64 12.71 -2.99
N ILE A 426 7.03 12.63 -1.72
CA ILE A 426 7.02 13.78 -0.83
C ILE A 426 8.43 14.37 -0.82
N THR A 427 8.53 15.67 -1.09
CA THR A 427 9.80 16.39 -1.10
C THR A 427 10.16 16.95 0.27
N ASN A 428 11.41 17.38 0.44
CA ASN A 428 11.90 18.00 1.68
C ASN A 428 11.16 19.29 2.06
N ASP A 429 10.64 20.04 1.08
CA ASP A 429 9.78 21.21 1.28
C ASP A 429 8.29 20.87 1.44
N ASN A 430 7.98 19.58 1.70
CA ASN A 430 6.64 19.03 1.90
C ASN A 430 5.68 19.30 0.73
N LYS A 431 6.14 19.14 -0.51
CA LYS A 431 5.27 19.04 -1.70
C LYS A 431 5.04 17.56 -2.03
N LEU A 432 3.87 17.27 -2.58
CA LEU A 432 3.49 15.92 -3.02
C LEU A 432 3.48 15.89 -4.54
N PHE A 433 4.31 15.06 -5.13
CA PHE A 433 4.34 14.79 -6.57
C PHE A 433 3.84 13.39 -6.86
N VAL A 434 3.21 13.22 -8.02
CA VAL A 434 2.69 11.93 -8.48
C VAL A 434 3.02 11.66 -9.94
N CYS A 435 3.34 10.41 -10.27
CA CYS A 435 3.46 9.91 -11.65
C CYS A 435 3.04 8.43 -11.75
N GLY A 436 2.86 7.93 -12.97
CA GLY A 436 2.48 6.54 -13.25
C GLY A 436 1.00 6.36 -13.59
N TYR A 437 0.50 5.17 -13.30
CA TYR A 437 -0.86 4.73 -13.59
C TYR A 437 -1.91 5.58 -12.86
N ASN A 438 -2.90 6.06 -13.60
CA ASN A 438 -3.96 6.90 -13.05
C ASN A 438 -5.36 6.66 -13.67
N VAL A 439 -5.55 5.59 -14.45
CA VAL A 439 -6.86 5.33 -15.09
C VAL A 439 -7.98 5.14 -14.06
N SER A 440 -7.66 4.63 -12.87
CA SER A 440 -8.62 4.56 -11.75
C SER A 440 -8.72 5.85 -10.92
N GLY A 441 -8.04 6.94 -11.29
CA GLY A 441 -8.01 8.19 -10.54
C GLY A 441 -7.17 8.14 -9.25
N VAL A 442 -6.28 7.16 -9.15
CA VAL A 442 -5.50 6.89 -7.92
C VAL A 442 -4.61 8.07 -7.55
N LEU A 443 -4.05 8.82 -8.50
CA LEU A 443 -3.10 9.89 -8.22
C LEU A 443 -3.75 11.18 -7.67
N GLY A 444 -5.08 11.23 -7.52
CA GLY A 444 -5.76 12.32 -6.80
C GLY A 444 -5.71 13.69 -7.49
N LYS A 445 -5.43 13.74 -8.79
CA LYS A 445 -5.17 14.95 -9.58
C LYS A 445 -6.39 15.56 -10.28
N ASN A 446 -7.61 15.21 -9.87
CA ASN A 446 -8.85 15.59 -10.55
C ASN A 446 -8.90 15.15 -12.03
N LYS A 447 -8.15 14.10 -12.39
CA LYS A 447 -8.09 13.53 -13.74
C LYS A 447 -7.77 12.04 -13.68
N ILE A 448 -8.02 11.33 -14.77
CA ILE A 448 -7.82 9.87 -14.90
C ILE A 448 -6.80 9.49 -15.99
N THR A 449 -6.04 10.46 -16.50
CA THR A 449 -4.96 10.19 -17.44
C THR A 449 -3.67 9.87 -16.69
N ASN A 450 -2.91 8.89 -17.18
CA ASN A 450 -1.59 8.55 -16.67
C ASN A 450 -0.66 9.76 -16.73
N ILE A 451 0.33 9.80 -15.83
CA ILE A 451 1.21 10.94 -15.65
C ILE A 451 2.65 10.47 -15.87
N SER A 452 3.24 10.79 -17.03
CA SER A 452 4.63 10.41 -17.37
C SER A 452 5.69 11.42 -16.97
N THR A 453 5.27 12.64 -16.63
CA THR A 453 6.09 13.67 -15.98
C THR A 453 5.41 14.05 -14.68
N ALA A 454 6.11 13.92 -13.56
CA ALA A 454 5.56 14.07 -12.23
C ALA A 454 4.88 15.43 -12.06
N GLU A 455 3.66 15.39 -11.52
CA GLU A 455 2.83 16.57 -11.29
C GLU A 455 2.63 16.77 -9.80
N GLN A 456 2.68 18.03 -9.34
CA GLN A 456 2.35 18.36 -7.97
C GLN A 456 0.85 18.16 -7.71
N VAL A 457 0.51 17.55 -6.58
CA VAL A 457 -0.83 17.45 -6.01
C VAL A 457 -1.00 18.57 -4.99
N GLU A 458 -2.02 19.41 -5.20
CA GLU A 458 -2.40 20.42 -4.22
C GLU A 458 -3.10 19.74 -3.03
N PHE A 459 -2.38 19.63 -1.92
CA PHE A 459 -2.87 19.03 -0.69
C PHE A 459 -2.32 19.81 0.51
N GLU A 460 -3.18 20.48 1.29
CA GLU A 460 -2.77 21.46 2.31
C GLU A 460 -2.09 20.85 3.55
N HIS A 461 -2.00 19.51 3.62
CA HIS A 461 -1.62 18.79 4.83
C HIS A 461 -0.49 17.77 4.58
N ILE A 462 0.33 17.99 3.56
CA ILE A 462 1.41 17.07 3.15
C ILE A 462 2.40 16.82 4.29
N ALA A 463 2.74 17.85 5.07
CA ALA A 463 3.66 17.73 6.21
C ALA A 463 3.18 16.77 7.30
N LYS A 464 1.88 16.45 7.34
CA LYS A 464 1.25 15.54 8.30
C LYS A 464 1.04 14.13 7.72
N ILE A 465 1.43 13.86 6.47
CA ILE A 465 1.25 12.53 5.89
C ILE A 465 2.13 11.54 6.65
N LYS A 466 1.47 10.60 7.33
CA LYS A 466 2.09 9.51 8.06
C LYS A 466 2.31 8.30 7.16
N GLN A 467 1.37 8.04 6.25
CA GLN A 467 1.40 6.85 5.41
C GLN A 467 0.58 7.05 4.14
N ILE A 468 1.04 6.47 3.03
CA ILE A 468 0.22 6.28 1.83
C ILE A 468 0.21 4.78 1.50
N VAL A 469 -0.98 4.25 1.27
CA VAL A 469 -1.19 2.82 1.04
C VAL A 469 -2.16 2.63 -0.13
N SER A 470 -1.99 1.55 -0.89
CA SER A 470 -2.92 1.19 -1.97
C SER A 470 -3.64 -0.11 -1.69
N GLY A 471 -4.85 -0.23 -2.24
CA GLY A 471 -5.62 -1.47 -2.21
C GLY A 471 -6.34 -1.73 -3.53
N GLY A 472 -6.92 -2.92 -3.61
CA GLY A 472 -7.83 -3.34 -4.66
C GLY A 472 -7.25 -4.32 -5.70
N LEU A 473 -8.12 -5.22 -6.17
CA LEU A 473 -7.86 -6.16 -7.27
C LEU A 473 -8.39 -5.55 -8.57
N ASN A 474 -7.56 -5.49 -9.61
CA ASN A 474 -7.90 -4.95 -10.95
C ASN A 474 -8.22 -3.44 -11.02
N THR A 475 -8.58 -2.81 -9.90
CA THR A 475 -9.06 -1.42 -9.86
C THR A 475 -8.52 -0.74 -8.60
N PRO A 476 -7.32 -0.15 -8.67
CA PRO A 476 -6.65 0.35 -7.47
C PRO A 476 -7.36 1.56 -6.86
N PHE A 477 -7.26 1.66 -5.55
CA PHE A 477 -7.49 2.87 -4.79
C PHE A 477 -6.31 3.14 -3.85
N VAL A 478 -6.21 4.38 -3.39
CA VAL A 478 -5.13 4.86 -2.55
C VAL A 478 -5.73 5.58 -1.35
N CYS A 479 -5.09 5.39 -0.20
CA CYS A 479 -5.43 6.08 1.03
C CYS A 479 -4.19 6.77 1.61
N ILE A 480 -4.40 7.97 2.13
CA ILE A 480 -3.41 8.81 2.79
C ILE A 480 -3.85 8.96 4.24
N LEU A 481 -3.02 8.48 5.15
CA LEU A 481 -3.17 8.69 6.59
C LEU A 481 -2.39 9.92 7.03
N GLN A 482 -3.02 10.74 7.84
CA GLN A 482 -2.36 11.84 8.54
C GLN A 482 -1.99 11.46 9.98
N GLU A 483 -1.01 12.17 10.53
CA GLU A 483 -0.60 12.06 11.94
C GLU A 483 -1.75 12.37 12.92
N ASP A 484 -2.70 13.22 12.52
CA ASP A 484 -3.91 13.53 13.32
C ASP A 484 -5.05 12.52 13.11
N GLY A 485 -4.78 11.40 12.42
CA GLY A 485 -5.70 10.31 12.21
C GLY A 485 -6.64 10.47 11.03
N LYS A 486 -6.67 11.63 10.37
CA LYS A 486 -7.53 11.82 9.19
C LYS A 486 -7.10 10.92 8.05
N VAL A 487 -8.09 10.35 7.36
CA VAL A 487 -7.86 9.51 6.20
C VAL A 487 -8.46 10.16 4.97
N PHE A 488 -7.65 10.33 3.95
CA PHE A 488 -8.06 10.75 2.61
C PHE A 488 -7.92 9.59 1.65
N ALA A 489 -8.81 9.47 0.67
CA ALA A 489 -8.72 8.44 -0.33
C ALA A 489 -9.16 8.93 -1.71
N CYS A 490 -8.61 8.30 -2.73
CA CYS A 490 -8.95 8.47 -4.14
C CYS A 490 -8.70 7.15 -4.88
N GLY A 491 -9.22 7.03 -6.09
CA GLY A 491 -9.15 5.83 -6.90
C GLY A 491 -10.51 5.20 -7.16
N ASN A 492 -10.52 3.87 -7.33
CA ASN A 492 -11.73 3.09 -7.48
C ASN A 492 -12.65 3.19 -6.25
N ASN A 493 -13.96 3.29 -6.48
CA ASN A 493 -14.99 3.30 -5.43
C ASN A 493 -16.16 2.33 -5.73
N ALA A 494 -15.96 1.39 -6.66
CA ALA A 494 -17.00 0.44 -7.07
C ALA A 494 -17.53 -0.43 -5.90
N SER A 495 -16.77 -0.54 -4.81
CA SER A 495 -17.14 -1.26 -3.59
C SER A 495 -17.49 -0.32 -2.42
N GLY A 496 -17.66 0.98 -2.66
CA GLY A 496 -17.98 1.97 -1.62
C GLY A 496 -16.85 2.23 -0.61
N GLN A 497 -15.63 1.78 -0.91
CA GLN A 497 -14.49 1.86 0.00
C GLN A 497 -14.02 3.30 0.27
N ILE A 498 -14.34 4.25 -0.61
CA ILE A 498 -14.04 5.68 -0.46
C ILE A 498 -15.29 6.43 0.02
N ASN A 499 -16.39 6.39 -0.74
CA ASN A 499 -17.61 7.14 -0.45
C ASN A 499 -18.89 6.31 -0.68
N MET A 500 -19.95 6.57 0.09
CA MET A 500 -21.32 6.10 -0.17
C MET A 500 -22.14 7.29 -0.65
N PRO A 501 -22.70 7.31 -1.88
CA PRO A 501 -23.05 6.19 -2.77
C PRO A 501 -21.91 5.64 -3.64
N VAL A 502 -22.11 4.42 -4.15
CA VAL A 502 -21.20 3.73 -5.08
C VAL A 502 -21.00 4.59 -6.33
N SER A 503 -19.75 4.96 -6.60
CA SER A 503 -19.30 5.57 -7.85
C SER A 503 -18.15 4.74 -8.40
N THR A 504 -17.93 4.74 -9.71
CA THR A 504 -16.84 3.93 -10.28
C THR A 504 -15.46 4.49 -9.97
N THR A 505 -15.32 5.82 -9.82
CA THR A 505 -14.02 6.47 -9.61
C THR A 505 -14.14 7.77 -8.81
N VAL A 506 -13.23 7.97 -7.85
CA VAL A 506 -13.03 9.20 -7.09
C VAL A 506 -11.62 9.71 -7.40
N ASN A 507 -11.48 10.64 -8.34
CA ASN A 507 -10.18 11.08 -8.86
C ASN A 507 -9.55 12.26 -8.09
N ARG A 508 -10.11 12.59 -6.92
CA ARG A 508 -9.64 13.66 -6.03
C ARG A 508 -9.48 13.10 -4.63
N LEU A 509 -8.45 13.54 -3.91
CA LEU A 509 -8.30 13.19 -2.50
C LEU A 509 -9.53 13.65 -1.71
N THR A 510 -10.27 12.69 -1.18
CA THR A 510 -11.52 12.92 -0.47
C THR A 510 -11.38 12.38 0.95
N ARG A 511 -11.76 13.17 1.96
CA ARG A 511 -11.72 12.69 3.35
C ARG A 511 -12.77 11.59 3.58
N ILE A 512 -12.38 10.51 4.24
CA ILE A 512 -13.22 9.33 4.46
C ILE A 512 -13.31 8.87 5.93
N PHE A 513 -12.36 9.31 6.78
CA PHE A 513 -12.38 9.21 8.24
C PHE A 513 -11.91 10.54 8.85
#